data_AF-A0A3C1ZBT7-F1
#
_entry.id   AF-A0A3C1ZBT7-F1
#
_cell.length_a   1.000
_cell.length_b   1.000
_cell.length_c   1.000
_cell.angle_alpha   90.00
_cell.angle_beta   90.00
_cell.angle_gamma   90.00
#
_symmetry.space_group_name_H-M   'P 1'
#
loop_
_entity.id
_entity.type
_entity.pdbx_description
1 polymer ?
#
loop_
_entity_poly.entity_id
_entity_poly.type
_entity_poly.pdbx_seq_one_letter_code
_entity_poly.pdbx_strand_id
1 'polypeptide(L)'
;WSFCSPVLDDMGTVTFKDGNTYYVRARFAHYTLATGTTTQYTDYSPVLSFIYRESLNGDVNGDGEVSIADVTALVDLVMREADNERSDVNGDGETSVADITSLVTLLMGL
;
A
#
# COMPACT_ATOMS: atom_id res chain seq x y z
N TRP A 1 22.16 -21.91 -20.20
CA TRP A 1 20.97 -21.75 -19.35
C TRP A 1 20.68 -20.27 -19.25
N SER A 2 19.63 -19.76 -19.89
CA SER A 2 19.24 -18.34 -19.72
C SER A 2 18.28 -18.22 -18.55
N PHE A 3 18.55 -17.26 -17.67
CA PHE A 3 17.62 -16.88 -16.62
C PHE A 3 16.67 -15.79 -17.14
N CYS A 4 15.42 -15.85 -16.69
CA CYS A 4 14.33 -14.97 -17.07
C CYS A 4 13.86 -14.27 -15.80
N SER A 5 14.00 -12.94 -15.72
CA SER A 5 13.56 -12.16 -14.56
C SER A 5 12.51 -11.14 -14.99
N PRO A 6 11.42 -10.97 -14.23
CA PRO A 6 10.43 -9.95 -14.52
C PRO A 6 11.08 -8.57 -14.36
N VAL A 7 10.96 -7.74 -15.38
CA VAL A 7 11.35 -6.33 -15.33
C VAL A 7 10.05 -5.53 -15.28
N LEU A 8 9.86 -4.80 -14.19
CA LEU A 8 8.94 -3.68 -14.15
C LEU A 8 9.64 -2.55 -14.89
N ASP A 9 9.34 -2.36 -16.18
CA ASP A 9 9.90 -1.22 -16.90
C ASP A 9 9.27 0.06 -16.36
N ASP A 10 10.12 0.83 -15.70
CA ASP A 10 10.03 2.27 -15.61
C ASP A 10 8.67 2.82 -15.17
N MET A 11 8.30 2.53 -13.93
CA MET A 11 7.46 3.49 -13.20
C MET A 11 8.25 4.76 -12.86
N GLY A 12 9.55 4.88 -13.16
CA GLY A 12 10.41 5.86 -12.50
C GLY A 12 10.16 5.87 -10.98
N THR A 13 10.48 6.96 -10.31
CA THR A 13 9.78 7.29 -9.06
C THR A 13 8.43 7.90 -9.42
N VAL A 14 7.39 7.07 -9.63
CA VAL A 14 6.00 7.56 -9.69
C VAL A 14 5.60 7.98 -8.28
N THR A 15 5.35 9.26 -8.09
CA THR A 15 4.55 9.72 -6.95
C THR A 15 3.10 9.37 -7.23
N PHE A 16 2.60 8.37 -6.52
CA PHE A 16 1.19 8.02 -6.57
C PHE A 16 0.35 9.12 -5.90
N LYS A 17 -0.87 9.31 -6.38
CA LYS A 17 -1.87 10.21 -5.80
C LYS A 17 -3.10 9.39 -5.47
N ASP A 18 -3.64 9.60 -4.28
CA ASP A 18 -4.82 8.89 -3.81
C ASP A 18 -6.00 9.01 -4.80
N GLY A 19 -6.75 7.92 -4.96
CA GLY A 19 -7.93 7.83 -5.82
C GLY A 19 -7.63 7.72 -7.32
N ASN A 20 -6.38 7.87 -7.76
CA ASN A 20 -6.04 7.76 -9.18
C ASN A 20 -5.90 6.30 -9.64
N THR A 21 -6.33 6.05 -10.87
CA THR A 21 -6.09 4.78 -11.57
C THR A 21 -4.73 4.79 -12.26
N TYR A 22 -3.94 3.76 -11.98
CA TYR A 22 -2.63 3.51 -12.58
C TYR A 22 -2.68 2.26 -13.44
N TYR A 23 -1.83 2.24 -14.46
CA TYR A 23 -1.72 1.14 -15.41
C TYR A 23 -0.31 0.59 -15.39
N VAL A 24 -0.17 -0.72 -15.26
CA VAL A 24 1.12 -1.41 -15.23
C VAL A 24 1.13 -2.58 -16.20
N ARG A 25 2.31 -2.88 -16.72
CA ARG A 25 2.60 -4.06 -17.52
C ARG A 25 4.02 -4.51 -17.20
N ALA A 26 4.25 -5.80 -17.31
CA ALA A 26 5.57 -6.39 -17.12
C ALA A 26 6.07 -6.96 -18.44
N ARG A 27 7.38 -7.11 -18.57
CA ARG A 27 8.00 -8.02 -19.55
C ARG A 27 9.17 -8.72 -18.90
N PHE A 28 9.72 -9.71 -19.57
CA PHE A 28 10.90 -10.41 -19.06
C PHE A 28 12.16 -9.99 -19.80
N ALA A 29 13.26 -9.86 -19.07
CA ALA A 29 14.59 -9.72 -19.62
C ALA A 29 15.29 -11.08 -19.69
N HIS A 30 15.91 -11.37 -20.84
CA HIS A 30 16.78 -12.53 -21.02
C HIS A 30 18.23 -12.14 -20.79
N TYR A 31 18.84 -12.77 -19.79
CA TYR A 31 20.24 -12.55 -19.45
C TYR A 31 21.15 -13.56 -20.13
N THR A 32 22.16 -13.07 -20.84
CA THR A 32 23.20 -13.92 -21.43
C THR A 32 24.34 -14.09 -20.44
N LEU A 33 24.42 -15.26 -19.80
CA LEU A 33 25.44 -15.57 -18.79
C LEU A 33 26.89 -15.41 -19.30
N ALA A 34 27.13 -15.60 -20.61
CA ALA A 34 28.46 -15.54 -21.19
C ALA A 34 29.03 -14.11 -21.29
N THR A 35 28.18 -13.10 -21.50
CA THR A 35 28.60 -11.69 -21.64
C THR A 35 28.18 -10.83 -20.45
N GLY A 36 27.35 -11.38 -19.55
CA GLY A 36 26.80 -10.66 -18.42
C GLY A 36 25.86 -9.51 -18.82
N THR A 37 25.25 -9.61 -20.00
CA THR A 37 24.44 -8.52 -20.57
C THR A 37 23.01 -8.98 -20.81
N THR A 38 22.06 -8.08 -20.54
CA THR A 38 20.68 -8.22 -21.00
C THR A 38 20.62 -7.87 -22.48
N THR A 39 20.36 -8.87 -23.32
CA THR A 39 20.43 -8.69 -24.78
C THR A 39 19.05 -8.76 -25.43
N GLN A 40 18.03 -9.28 -24.75
CA GLN A 40 16.68 -9.48 -25.32
C GLN A 40 15.59 -9.32 -24.26
N TYR A 41 14.42 -8.88 -24.70
CA TYR A 41 13.22 -8.77 -23.89
C TYR A 41 12.05 -9.51 -24.56
N THR A 42 11.12 -10.04 -23.76
CA THR A 42 9.83 -10.52 -24.30
C THR A 42 8.93 -9.36 -24.68
N ASP A 43 7.84 -9.67 -25.39
CA ASP A 43 6.70 -8.77 -25.46
C ASP A 43 6.15 -8.45 -24.05
N TYR A 44 5.49 -7.31 -23.96
CA TYR A 44 4.80 -6.90 -22.73
C TYR A 44 3.59 -7.79 -22.44
N SER A 45 3.33 -7.99 -21.15
CA SER A 45 2.07 -8.53 -20.66
C SER A 45 0.89 -7.63 -21.05
N PRO A 46 -0.35 -8.12 -20.96
CA PRO A 46 -1.52 -7.26 -20.91
C PRO A 46 -1.36 -6.16 -19.85
N VAL A 47 -2.01 -5.03 -20.09
CA VAL A 47 -2.07 -3.92 -19.13
C VAL A 47 -3.00 -4.30 -17.99
N LEU A 48 -2.51 -4.22 -16.77
CA LEU A 48 -3.30 -4.30 -15.54
C LEU A 48 -3.54 -2.87 -15.03
N SER A 49 -4.70 -2.63 -14.43
CA SER A 49 -5.00 -1.36 -13.78
C SER A 49 -5.24 -1.57 -12.29
N PHE A 50 -4.82 -0.61 -11.47
CA PHE A 50 -5.16 -0.55 -10.05
C PHE A 50 -5.49 0.90 -9.66
N ILE A 51 -6.27 1.07 -8.60
CA ILE A 51 -6.49 2.38 -7.98
C ILE A 51 -5.50 2.47 -6.83
N TYR A 52 -4.68 3.53 -6.82
CA TYR A 52 -3.84 3.79 -5.66
C TYR A 52 -4.69 4.36 -4.54
N ARG A 53 -4.56 3.76 -3.35
CA ARG A 53 -5.12 4.31 -2.12
C ARG A 53 -3.98 4.62 -1.17
N GLU A 54 -3.85 5.89 -0.80
CA GLU A 54 -2.92 6.27 0.27
C GLU A 54 -3.50 5.79 1.60
N SER A 55 -2.66 5.21 2.46
CA SER A 55 -3.10 4.90 3.82
C SER A 55 -3.16 6.22 4.58
N LEU A 56 -4.37 6.70 4.83
CA LEU A 56 -4.59 7.88 5.62
C LEU A 56 -4.45 7.49 7.10
N ASN A 57 -3.50 8.09 7.81
CA ASN A 57 -3.34 7.81 9.24
C ASN A 57 -4.65 8.15 9.97
N GLY A 58 -5.21 7.18 10.70
CA GLY A 58 -6.51 7.30 11.37
C GLY A 58 -7.74 6.84 10.58
N ASP A 59 -7.61 6.44 9.31
CA ASP A 59 -8.68 5.78 8.53
C ASP A 59 -8.70 4.28 8.86
N VAL A 60 -9.24 3.97 10.04
CA VAL A 60 -9.26 2.62 10.61
C VAL A 60 -10.24 1.72 9.87
N ASN A 61 -11.35 2.28 9.38
CA ASN A 61 -12.40 1.52 8.69
C ASN A 61 -12.11 1.32 7.18
N GLY A 62 -11.21 2.14 6.61
CA GLY A 62 -10.76 2.07 5.24
C GLY A 62 -11.68 2.65 4.18
N ASP A 63 -12.54 3.59 4.55
CA ASP A 63 -13.46 4.26 3.64
C ASP A 63 -12.83 5.46 2.91
N GLY A 64 -11.63 5.88 3.33
CA GLY A 64 -10.87 6.99 2.75
C GLY A 64 -11.13 8.35 3.39
N GLU A 65 -11.88 8.40 4.50
CA GLU A 65 -12.08 9.60 5.32
C GLU A 65 -11.66 9.31 6.77
N VAL A 66 -11.12 10.32 7.47
CA VAL A 66 -10.87 10.22 8.91
C VAL A 66 -12.02 10.89 9.65
N SER A 67 -12.82 10.11 10.35
CA SER A 67 -14.05 10.56 10.98
C SER A 67 -14.35 9.83 12.30
N ILE A 68 -15.51 10.13 12.90
CA ILE A 68 -16.00 9.42 14.10
C ILE A 68 -16.35 7.95 13.77
N ALA A 69 -16.55 7.61 12.49
CA ALA A 69 -16.75 6.22 12.07
C ALA A 69 -15.51 5.37 12.36
N ASP A 70 -14.31 5.91 12.19
CA ASP A 70 -13.04 5.25 12.50
C ASP A 70 -12.86 5.00 13.98
N VAL A 71 -13.28 5.95 14.82
CA VAL A 71 -13.30 5.78 16.28
C VAL A 71 -14.20 4.61 16.66
N THR A 72 -15.36 4.51 16.01
CA THR A 72 -16.31 3.41 16.27
C THR A 72 -15.73 2.07 15.81
N ALA A 73 -15.08 2.03 14.65
CA ALA A 73 -14.40 0.83 14.16
C ALA A 73 -13.25 0.40 15.07
N LEU A 74 -12.43 1.35 15.54
CA LEU A 74 -11.32 1.09 16.44
C LEU A 74 -11.79 0.61 17.82
N VAL A 75 -12.88 1.16 18.35
CA VAL A 75 -13.51 0.67 19.58
C VAL A 75 -13.97 -0.77 19.43
N ASP A 76 -14.61 -1.14 18.31
CA ASP A 76 -15.02 -2.53 18.07
C ASP A 76 -13.82 -3.49 18.02
N LEU A 77 -12.73 -3.09 17.36
CA LEU A 77 -11.48 -3.86 17.33
C LEU A 77 -10.90 -4.08 18.73
N VAL A 78 -10.76 -3.02 19.52
CA VAL A 78 -10.26 -3.09 20.91
C VAL A 78 -11.17 -3.96 21.79
N MET A 79 -12.50 -3.85 21.65
CA MET A 79 -13.44 -4.67 22.42
C MET A 79 -13.39 -6.16 22.06
N ARG A 80 -12.98 -6.48 20.82
CA ARG A 80 -12.84 -7.84 20.31
C ARG A 80 -11.44 -8.42 20.50
N GLU A 81 -10.51 -7.66 21.08
CA GLU A 81 -9.08 -8.00 21.14
C GLU A 81 -8.53 -8.37 19.75
N ALA A 82 -8.96 -7.62 18.73
CA ALA A 82 -8.58 -7.80 17.34
C ALA A 82 -7.78 -6.59 16.84
N ASP A 83 -6.94 -6.83 15.84
CA ASP A 83 -6.11 -5.84 15.20
C ASP A 83 -6.30 -5.85 13.68
N ASN A 84 -5.90 -4.75 13.06
CA ASN A 84 -5.70 -4.68 11.63
C ASN A 84 -4.52 -3.75 11.29
N GLU A 85 -4.14 -3.73 10.02
CA GLU A 85 -3.01 -2.93 9.51
C GLU A 85 -3.14 -1.40 9.72
N ARG A 86 -4.28 -0.89 10.19
CA ARG A 86 -4.63 0.54 10.35
C ARG A 86 -4.97 0.94 11.79
N SER A 87 -5.02 -0.05 12.68
CA SER A 87 -5.56 0.12 14.03
C SER A 87 -4.53 0.67 15.03
N ASP A 88 -3.25 0.51 14.74
CA ASP A 88 -2.12 1.13 15.44
C ASP A 88 -1.93 2.57 14.93
N VAL A 89 -2.71 3.50 15.49
CA VAL A 89 -2.75 4.91 15.07
C VAL A 89 -1.57 5.67 15.66
N ASN A 90 -1.05 5.23 16.81
CA ASN A 90 0.05 5.90 17.50
C ASN A 90 1.45 5.34 17.13
N GLY A 91 1.51 4.19 16.44
CA GLY A 91 2.73 3.54 15.98
C GLY A 91 3.50 2.79 17.06
N ASP A 92 2.86 2.39 18.16
CA ASP A 92 3.49 1.70 19.28
C ASP A 92 3.53 0.16 19.12
N GLY A 93 2.86 -0.36 18.09
CA GLY A 93 2.82 -1.77 17.74
C GLY A 93 1.69 -2.57 18.41
N GLU A 94 0.79 -1.92 19.15
CA GLU A 94 -0.38 -2.55 19.77
C GLU A 94 -1.68 -1.85 19.34
N THR A 95 -2.80 -2.59 19.30
CA THR A 95 -4.14 -2.01 19.12
C THR A 95 -4.79 -1.82 20.49
N SER A 96 -4.88 -0.58 20.96
CA SER A 96 -5.31 -0.27 22.32
C SER A 96 -6.13 1.00 22.46
N VAL A 97 -6.50 1.34 23.70
CA VAL A 97 -7.17 2.62 24.02
C VAL A 97 -6.25 3.82 23.77
N ALA A 98 -4.93 3.62 23.71
CA ALA A 98 -3.99 4.68 23.36
C ALA A 98 -4.18 5.13 21.90
N ASP A 99 -4.51 4.21 20.99
CA ASP A 99 -4.82 4.51 19.58
C ASP A 99 -6.10 5.31 19.46
N ILE A 100 -7.12 4.97 20.24
CA ILE A 100 -8.38 5.72 20.30
C ILE A 100 -8.11 7.17 20.71
N THR A 101 -7.28 7.37 21.73
CA THR A 101 -6.91 8.72 22.20
C THR A 101 -6.15 9.49 21.13
N SER A 102 -5.25 8.82 20.42
CA SER A 102 -4.45 9.40 19.33
C SER A 102 -5.32 9.78 18.13
N LEU A 103 -6.29 8.93 17.76
CA LEU A 103 -7.27 9.20 16.71
C LEU A 103 -8.17 10.38 17.05
N VAL A 104 -8.64 10.49 18.30
CA VAL A 104 -9.44 11.65 18.74
C VAL A 104 -8.60 12.93 18.70
N THR A 105 -7.33 12.86 19.09
CA THR A 105 -6.39 14.00 19.02
C THR A 105 -6.20 14.46 17.57
N LEU A 106 -6.04 13.52 16.64
CA LEU A 106 -5.97 13.77 15.20
C LEU A 106 -7.23 14.47 14.67
N LEU A 107 -8.42 13.98 15.05
CA LEU A 107 -9.71 14.58 14.67
C LEU A 107 -9.90 15.99 15.22
N MET A 108 -9.33 16.29 16.38
CA MET A 108 -9.35 17.61 17.01
C MET A 108 -8.32 18.57 16.41
N GLY A 109 -7.46 18.10 15.50
CA GLY A 109 -6.39 18.90 14.87
C GLY A 109 -5.34 19.38 15.86
N LEU A 110 -5.10 18.59 16.92
CA LEU A 110 -4.19 18.91 18.02
C LEU A 110 -2.80 18.30 17.83
#